data_AF-A0A951EIJ0-F1
#
_entry.id   AF-A0A951EIJ0-F1
#
_cell.length_a   1.000
_cell.length_b   1.000
_cell.length_c   1.000
_cell.angle_alpha   90.00
_cell.angle_beta   90.00
_cell.angle_gamma   90.00
#
_symmetry.space_group_name_H-M   'P 1'
#
loop_
_entity.id
_entity.type
_entity.pdbx_description
1 polymer ?
#
loop_
_entity_poly.entity_id
_entity_poly.type
_entity_poly.pdbx_seq_one_letter_code
_entity_poly.pdbx_strand_id
1 'polypeptide(L)' 'MSRLSSTYDLGLETGAELSRASVPTQRGQDPHRVTAEQVDRARLAVARSATGAEDCRVLLDMLGLIDGEDGIPPVRR' A
#
# COMPACT_ATOMS: atom_id res chain seq x y z
N MET A 1 -4.69 -58.15 -14.05
CA MET A 1 -5.30 -56.88 -14.47
C MET A 1 -5.49 -56.01 -13.24
N SER A 2 -4.60 -55.04 -13.08
CA SER A 2 -4.73 -53.95 -12.11
C SER A 2 -6.01 -53.16 -12.37
N ARG A 3 -6.67 -52.70 -11.29
CA ARG A 3 -7.30 -51.36 -11.20
C ARG A 3 -7.74 -51.09 -9.75
N LEU A 4 -6.83 -50.38 -9.07
CA LEU A 4 -7.10 -49.22 -8.22
C LEU A 4 -7.88 -49.45 -6.93
N SER A 5 -7.12 -49.65 -5.84
CA SER A 5 -7.43 -49.04 -4.54
C SER A 5 -7.68 -47.56 -4.75
N SER A 6 -8.92 -47.13 -4.61
CA SER A 6 -9.31 -45.72 -4.71
C SER A 6 -10.46 -45.44 -3.77
N THR A 7 -10.13 -45.25 -2.50
CA THR A 7 -10.87 -44.35 -1.62
C THR A 7 -9.84 -43.73 -0.69
N TYR A 8 -9.24 -42.64 -1.16
CA TYR A 8 -8.52 -41.71 -0.32
C TYR A 8 -9.50 -41.14 0.69
N ASP A 9 -9.48 -41.67 1.90
CA ASP A 9 -9.98 -41.02 3.11
C ASP A 9 -8.94 -39.99 3.55
N LEU A 10 -8.74 -38.95 2.73
CA LEU A 10 -7.98 -37.78 3.14
C LEU A 10 -8.96 -36.73 3.61
N GLY A 11 -9.03 -36.66 4.94
CA GLY A 11 -9.80 -35.75 5.75
C GLY A 11 -9.95 -34.37 5.14
N LEU A 12 -11.21 -33.95 5.13
CA LEU A 12 -11.70 -32.59 4.91
C LEU A 12 -11.16 -31.57 5.94
N GLU A 13 -10.13 -31.91 6.73
CA GLU A 13 -9.69 -31.15 7.90
C GLU A 13 -8.51 -30.22 7.60
N THR A 14 -7.77 -30.42 6.50
CA THR A 14 -6.52 -29.67 6.25
C THR A 14 -6.68 -28.37 5.46
N GLY A 15 -7.87 -28.10 4.89
CA GLY A 15 -8.11 -26.89 4.10
C GLY A 15 -8.36 -25.62 4.91
N ALA A 16 -8.93 -25.77 6.12
CA ALA A 16 -9.32 -24.65 6.97
C ALA A 16 -8.18 -24.13 7.85
N GLU A 17 -7.29 -25.00 8.35
CA GLU A 17 -6.16 -24.57 9.20
C GLU A 17 -5.07 -23.83 8.41
N LEU A 18 -4.74 -24.29 7.19
CA LEU A 18 -3.69 -23.66 6.38
C LEU A 18 -4.14 -22.32 5.76
N SER A 19 -5.45 -22.09 5.63
CA SER A 19 -5.99 -20.83 5.10
C SER A 19 -5.89 -19.67 6.09
N ARG A 20 -5.75 -19.94 7.41
CA ARG A 20 -5.66 -18.89 8.43
C ARG A 20 -4.22 -18.43 8.71
N ALA A 21 -3.23 -19.23 8.32
CA ALA A 21 -1.82 -18.96 8.57
C ALA A 21 -1.08 -18.31 7.37
N SER A 22 -1.72 -18.14 6.22
CA SER A 22 -1.07 -17.71 4.98
C SER A 22 -1.18 -16.21 4.67
N VAL A 23 -2.04 -15.47 5.37
CA VAL A 23 -2.18 -14.01 5.18
C VAL A 23 -1.51 -13.31 6.36
N PRO A 24 -0.39 -12.59 6.13
CA PRO A 24 0.22 -11.76 7.17
C PRO A 24 -0.83 -10.83 7.79
N THR A 25 -0.94 -10.85 9.11
CA THR A 25 -1.84 -9.95 9.84
C THR A 25 -1.40 -8.50 9.63
N GLN A 26 -2.38 -7.59 9.62
CA GLN A 26 -2.12 -6.15 9.51
C GLN A 26 -1.18 -5.74 10.65
N ARG A 27 0.05 -5.33 10.29
CA ARG A 27 1.04 -4.86 11.27
C ARG A 27 0.48 -3.60 11.94
N GLY A 28 0.36 -3.64 13.26
CA GLY A 28 -0.21 -2.55 14.07
C GLY A 28 0.61 -1.26 13.98
N GLN A 29 -0.11 -0.13 14.08
CA GLN A 29 0.25 1.22 13.65
C GLN A 29 0.41 1.33 12.14
N ASP A 30 -0.51 2.02 11.46
CA ASP A 30 -0.47 2.25 10.01
C ASP A 30 0.83 2.99 9.64
N PRO A 31 1.86 2.28 9.13
CA PRO A 31 3.14 2.90 8.79
C PRO A 31 3.01 3.78 7.53
N HIS A 32 1.84 3.77 6.89
CA HIS A 32 1.55 4.46 5.65
C HIS A 32 0.92 5.85 5.87
N ARG A 33 0.66 6.26 7.12
CA ARG A 33 0.11 7.59 7.38
C ARG A 33 1.20 8.65 7.24
N VAL A 34 1.20 9.35 6.11
CA VAL A 34 2.12 10.46 5.84
C VAL A 34 1.80 11.64 6.76
N THR A 35 2.79 12.10 7.50
CA THR A 35 2.71 13.25 8.42
C THR A 35 2.78 14.58 7.67
N ALA A 36 2.33 15.66 8.30
CA ALA A 36 2.44 16.99 7.71
C ALA A 36 3.91 17.39 7.47
N GLU A 37 4.80 17.05 8.41
CA GLU A 37 6.24 17.32 8.25
C GLU A 37 6.85 16.52 7.09
N GLN A 38 6.42 15.29 6.85
CA GLN A 38 6.86 14.50 5.69
C GLN A 38 6.40 15.13 4.37
N VAL A 39 5.17 15.65 4.31
CA VAL A 39 4.68 16.38 3.13
C VAL A 39 5.50 17.65 2.91
N ASP A 40 5.78 18.42 3.96
CA ASP A 40 6.58 19.65 3.83
C ASP A 40 8.01 19.36 3.34
N ARG A 41 8.67 18.34 3.91
CA ARG A 41 9.98 17.91 3.44
C ARG A 41 9.96 17.41 2.00
N ALA A 42 8.90 16.71 1.60
CA ALA A 42 8.72 16.25 0.23
C ALA A 42 8.54 17.44 -0.73
N ARG A 43 7.72 18.43 -0.37
CA ARG A 43 7.54 19.68 -1.14
C ARG A 43 8.87 20.39 -1.36
N LEU A 44 9.67 20.54 -0.30
CA LEU A 44 11.00 21.13 -0.37
C LEU A 44 11.98 20.31 -1.25
N ALA A 45 11.89 18.98 -1.22
CA ALA A 45 12.72 18.14 -2.08
C ALA A 45 12.37 18.30 -3.56
N VAL A 46 11.08 18.31 -3.89
CA VAL A 46 10.59 18.52 -5.26
C VAL A 46 10.98 19.91 -5.77
N ALA A 47 10.82 20.95 -4.95
CA ALA A 47 11.21 22.31 -5.32
C ALA A 47 12.70 22.44 -5.66
N ARG A 48 13.57 21.68 -4.97
CA ARG A 48 15.01 21.66 -5.26
C ARG A 48 15.37 20.86 -6.51
N SER A 49 14.55 19.90 -6.92
CA SER A 49 14.80 19.08 -8.12
C SER A 49 14.14 19.63 -9.38
N ALA A 50 13.15 20.51 -9.25
CA ALA A 50 12.41 21.06 -10.38
C ALA A 50 13.25 22.05 -11.20
N THR A 51 13.00 22.08 -12.51
CA THR A 51 13.69 22.95 -13.46
C THR A 51 13.09 24.37 -13.49
N GLY A 52 11.90 24.56 -12.90
CA GLY A 52 11.21 25.83 -12.80
C GLY A 52 9.89 25.71 -12.04
N ALA A 53 9.16 26.83 -11.92
CA ALA A 53 7.93 26.91 -11.15
C ALA A 53 6.81 26.00 -11.71
N GLU A 54 6.64 25.97 -13.03
CA GLU A 54 5.60 25.13 -13.65
C GLU A 54 5.92 23.64 -13.50
N ASP A 55 7.18 23.25 -13.72
CA ASP A 55 7.65 21.88 -13.52
C ASP A 55 7.45 21.42 -12.07
N CYS A 56 7.80 22.28 -11.11
CA CYS A 56 7.54 22.04 -9.69
C CYS A 56 6.05 21.80 -9.42
N ARG A 57 5.17 22.64 -9.98
CA ARG A 57 3.72 22.51 -9.81
C ARG A 57 3.21 21.18 -10.34
N VAL A 58 3.64 20.79 -11.54
CA VAL A 58 3.25 19.51 -12.17
C VAL A 58 3.71 18.32 -11.32
N LEU A 59 4.95 18.35 -10.83
CA LEU A 59 5.48 17.27 -9.99
C LEU A 59 4.75 17.16 -8.65
N LEU A 60 4.45 18.28 -8.00
CA LEU A 60 3.69 18.30 -6.75
C LEU A 60 2.27 17.74 -6.94
N ASP A 61 1.64 18.05 -8.07
CA ASP A 61 0.31 17.52 -8.43
C ASP A 61 0.35 16.01 -8.67
N MET A 62 1.31 15.53 -9.48
CA MET A 62 1.50 14.10 -9.76
C MET A 62 1.76 13.28 -8.49
N LEU A 63 2.43 13.87 -7.50
CA LEU A 63 2.74 13.23 -6.22
C LEU A 63 1.62 13.39 -5.17
N GLY A 64 0.53 14.12 -5.48
CA GLY A 64 -0.53 14.39 -4.53
C GLY A 64 -0.06 15.19 -3.31
N LEU A 65 0.93 16.07 -3.52
CA LEU A 65 1.51 16.93 -2.49
C LEU A 65 0.84 18.30 -2.43
N ILE A 66 -0.01 18.65 -3.39
CA ILE A 66 -0.85 19.86 -3.36
C ILE A 66 -2.09 19.58 -2.50
N ASP A 67 -2.55 20.59 -1.78
CA ASP A 67 -3.76 20.47 -0.97
C ASP A 67 -4.98 20.24 -1.87
N GLY A 68 -5.84 19.29 -1.49
CA GLY A 68 -7.15 19.11 -2.14
C GLY A 68 -8.15 20.18 -1.69
N GLU A 69 -9.41 20.07 -2.15
CA GLU A 69 -10.50 20.98 -1.77
C GLU A 69 -10.77 21.07 -0.25
N ASP A 70 -10.40 20.03 0.50
CA ASP A 70 -10.49 19.95 1.95
C ASP A 70 -9.27 20.55 2.69
N GLY A 71 -8.29 21.10 1.96
CA GLY A 71 -7.03 21.56 2.52
C GLY A 71 -6.09 20.43 2.96
N ILE A 72 -6.39 19.17 2.62
CA ILE A 72 -5.59 18.00 2.96
C ILE A 72 -4.96 17.45 1.67
N PRO A 73 -3.62 17.31 1.63
CA PRO A 73 -2.95 16.64 0.54
C PRO A 73 -3.48 15.21 0.35
N PRO A 74 -3.78 14.77 -0.90
CA PRO A 74 -4.25 13.41 -1.18
C PRO A 74 -3.42 12.30 -0.55
N VAL A 75 -2.10 12.49 -0.44
CA VAL A 75 -1.17 11.53 0.17
C VAL A 75 -1.40 11.30 1.68
N ARG A 76 -2.20 12.15 2.34
CA ARG A 76 -2.50 12.09 3.78
C ARG A 76 -3.91 11.57 4.10
N ARG A 77 -4.73 11.31 3.08
CA ARG A 77 -6.11 10.84 3.23
C ARG A 77 -6.17 9.35 3.54
#